data_AF-A0A6N9P2N0-F1
#
_entry.id   AF-A0A6N9P2N0-F1
#
_cell.length_a   1.000
_cell.length_b   1.000
_cell.length_c   1.000
_cell.angle_alpha   90.00
_cell.angle_beta   90.00
_cell.angle_gamma   90.00
#
_symmetry.space_group_name_H-M   'P 1'
#
loop_
_entity.id
_entity.type
_entity.pdbx_description
1 polymer ?
#
loop_
_entity_poly.entity_id
_entity_poly.type
_entity_poly.pdbx_seq_one_letter_code
_entity_poly.pdbx_strand_id
1 'polypeptide(L)'
;MSKIKKTMYVGPTLEAIAPRNTVFEKLPEALEAAIKKRPYLAGLCVPISGLAKALQQIDNQQGRIYTLYSKAESEKAAIEKGE
;
A
#
# COMPACT_ATOMS: atom_id res chain seq x y z
N MET A 1 4.12 20.26 17.78
CA MET A 1 3.75 19.97 16.38
C MET A 1 3.87 18.47 16.15
N SER A 2 2.74 17.77 15.99
CA SER A 2 2.77 16.35 15.63
C SER A 2 3.30 16.22 14.20
N LYS A 3 4.49 15.63 14.02
CA LYS A 3 5.05 15.37 12.68
C LYS A 3 4.04 14.58 11.86
N ILE A 4 3.55 15.16 10.76
CA ILE A 4 2.77 14.45 9.75
C ILE A 4 3.66 13.31 9.23
N LYS A 5 3.31 12.07 9.56
CA LYS A 5 4.05 10.89 9.11
C LYS A 5 3.64 10.59 7.67
N LYS A 6 4.34 11.20 6.71
CA LYS A 6 4.17 10.88 5.28
C LYS A 6 4.41 9.38 5.06
N THR A 7 3.50 8.73 4.36
CA THR A 7 3.62 7.32 3.96
C THR A 7 3.58 7.21 2.45
N MET A 8 4.31 6.25 1.89
CA MET A 8 4.21 5.89 0.48
C MET A 8 3.43 4.58 0.37
N TYR A 9 2.50 4.53 -0.58
CA TYR A 9 1.88 3.28 -0.98
C TYR A 9 2.79 2.51 -1.94
N VAL A 10 3.25 1.34 -1.52
CA VAL A 10 4.18 0.47 -2.29
C VAL A 10 3.49 -0.76 -2.89
N GLY A 11 2.16 -0.83 -2.81
CA GLY A 11 1.36 -1.88 -3.44
C GLY A 11 1.27 -1.73 -4.96
N PRO A 12 0.56 -2.65 -5.64
CA PRO A 12 0.23 -2.49 -7.05
C PRO A 12 -0.70 -1.29 -7.26
N THR A 13 -0.69 -0.69 -8.45
CA THR A 13 -1.66 0.37 -8.75
C THR A 13 -3.07 -0.19 -8.65
N LEU A 14 -3.88 0.40 -7.76
CA LEU A 14 -5.31 0.14 -7.64
C LEU A 14 -6.05 1.30 -8.28
N GLU A 15 -6.70 1.08 -9.42
CA GLU A 15 -7.38 2.10 -10.20
C GLU A 15 -8.42 2.83 -9.34
N ALA A 16 -8.47 4.16 -9.45
CA ALA A 16 -9.30 5.06 -8.64
C ALA A 16 -9.11 4.99 -7.10
N ILE A 17 -8.24 4.12 -6.57
CA ILE A 17 -8.00 3.96 -5.13
C ILE A 17 -6.63 4.53 -4.73
N ALA A 18 -5.55 4.01 -5.31
CA ALA A 18 -4.19 4.37 -4.94
C ALA A 18 -3.19 4.04 -6.07
N PRO A 19 -2.55 5.05 -6.69
CA PRO A 19 -1.46 4.81 -7.63
C PRO A 19 -0.21 4.32 -6.89
N ARG A 20 0.49 3.36 -7.49
CA ARG A 20 1.76 2.86 -6.94
C ARG A 20 2.78 3.99 -6.76
N ASN A 21 3.61 3.86 -5.72
CA ASN A 21 4.70 4.80 -5.39
C ASN A 21 4.24 6.24 -5.14
N THR A 22 2.98 6.42 -4.71
CA THR A 22 2.44 7.74 -4.35
C THR A 22 2.66 8.01 -2.87
N VAL A 23 3.14 9.22 -2.54
CA VAL A 23 3.29 9.69 -1.16
C VAL A 23 2.01 10.38 -0.71
N PHE A 24 1.53 10.01 0.47
CA PHE A 24 0.35 10.56 1.11
C PHE A 24 0.71 11.23 2.43
N GLU A 25 0.22 12.46 2.61
CA GLU A 25 0.22 13.14 3.91
C GLU A 25 -0.96 12.66 4.78
N LYS A 26 -2.09 12.36 4.12
CA LYS A 26 -3.26 11.65 4.65
C LYS A 26 -3.68 10.61 3.61
N LEU A 27 -4.06 9.41 4.06
CA LEU A 27 -4.52 8.36 3.15
C LEU A 27 -5.82 8.80 2.44
N PRO A 28 -5.97 8.53 1.13
CA PRO A 28 -7.21 8.76 0.41
C PRO A 28 -8.36 7.96 1.03
N GLU A 29 -9.57 8.51 1.04
CA GLU A 29 -10.75 7.84 1.63
C GLU A 29 -11.03 6.47 0.99
N ALA A 30 -10.83 6.36 -0.33
CA ALA A 30 -10.96 5.09 -1.06
C ALA A 30 -9.96 4.04 -0.56
N LEU A 31 -8.70 4.44 -0.30
CA LEU A 31 -7.68 3.56 0.25
C LEU A 31 -7.98 3.20 1.71
N GLU A 32 -8.46 4.14 2.52
CA GLU A 32 -8.90 3.87 3.90
C GLU A 32 -10.07 2.87 3.92
N ALA A 33 -11.04 3.01 3.01
CA ALA A 33 -12.15 2.07 2.87
C ALA A 33 -11.68 0.67 2.43
N ALA A 34 -10.74 0.61 1.48
CA ALA A 34 -10.12 -0.65 1.06
C ALA A 34 -9.36 -1.32 2.23
N ILE A 35 -8.63 -0.54 3.04
CA ILE A 35 -7.95 -1.03 4.25
C ILE A 35 -8.95 -1.56 5.28
N LYS A 36 -10.09 -0.89 5.49
CA LYS A 36 -11.13 -1.39 6.42
C LYS A 36 -11.65 -2.76 6.01
N LYS A 37 -11.84 -3.00 4.71
CA LYS A 37 -12.27 -4.32 4.17
C LYS A 37 -11.12 -5.34 4.19
N ARG A 38 -9.90 -4.89 3.91
CA ARG A 38 -8.69 -5.72 3.81
C ARG A 38 -7.55 -5.10 4.63
N PRO A 39 -7.50 -5.36 5.96
CA PRO A 39 -6.54 -4.71 6.86
C PRO A 39 -5.07 -4.88 6.47
N TYR A 40 -4.74 -5.92 5.71
CA TYR A 40 -3.37 -6.18 5.25
C TYR A 40 -2.84 -5.07 4.31
N LEU A 41 -3.72 -4.35 3.61
CA LEU A 41 -3.33 -3.24 2.72
C LEU A 41 -2.64 -2.09 3.48
N ALA A 42 -2.91 -1.93 4.78
CA ALA A 42 -2.20 -0.96 5.61
C ALA A 42 -0.69 -1.25 5.69
N GLY A 43 -0.30 -2.53 5.57
CA GLY A 43 1.11 -2.94 5.52
C GLY A 43 1.84 -2.49 4.26
N LEU A 44 1.12 -2.08 3.21
CA LEU A 44 1.66 -1.49 1.98
C LEU A 44 1.78 0.04 2.06
N CYS A 45 1.33 0.66 3.15
CA CYS A 45 1.50 2.09 3.42
C CYS A 45 2.73 2.28 4.32
N VAL A 46 3.89 2.52 3.71
CA VAL A 46 5.19 2.48 4.40
C VAL A 46 5.66 3.89 4.73
N PRO A 47 6.11 4.18 5.97
CA PRO A 47 6.71 5.48 6.28
C PRO A 47 8.00 5.69 5.48
N ILE A 48 8.32 6.93 5.13
CA ILE A 48 9.51 7.25 4.32
C ILE A 48 10.80 6.63 4.90
N SER A 49 10.94 6.58 6.23
CA SER A 49 12.09 5.98 6.92
C SER A 49 12.28 4.47 6.65
N GLY A 50 11.22 3.76 6.25
CA GLY A 50 11.24 2.32 5.94
C GLY A 50 11.16 2.01 4.45
N LEU A 51 11.09 3.03 3.59
CA LEU A 51 10.80 2.86 2.18
C LEU A 51 11.87 2.04 1.43
N ALA A 52 13.15 2.32 1.67
CA ALA A 52 14.25 1.62 1.02
C ALA A 52 14.18 0.09 1.23
N LYS A 53 13.93 -0.34 2.48
CA LYS A 53 13.79 -1.76 2.82
C LYS A 53 12.52 -2.39 2.21
N ALA A 54 11.44 -1.62 2.09
CA ALA A 54 10.20 -2.08 1.48
C ALA A 54 10.36 -2.29 -0.03
N LEU A 55 11.01 -1.34 -0.73
CA LEU A 55 11.31 -1.46 -2.15
C LEU A 55 12.26 -2.64 -2.42
N GLN A 56 13.32 -2.79 -1.62
CA GLN A 56 14.21 -3.96 -1.72
C GLN A 56 13.47 -5.31 -1.60
N GLN A 57 12.46 -5.40 -0.74
CA GLN A 57 11.64 -6.62 -0.63
C GLN A 57 10.85 -6.89 -1.91
N ILE A 58 10.28 -5.84 -2.52
CA ILE A 58 9.53 -5.96 -3.76
C ILE A 58 10.45 -6.34 -4.92
N ASP A 59 11.58 -5.65 -5.05
CA ASP A 59 12.55 -5.87 -6.14
C ASP A 59 13.15 -7.28 -6.08
N ASN A 60 13.48 -7.76 -4.88
CA ASN A 60 14.00 -9.11 -4.66
C ASN A 60 12.90 -10.19 -4.57
N GLN A 61 11.63 -9.80 -4.71
CA GLN A 61 10.48 -10.71 -4.61
C GLN A 61 10.48 -11.57 -3.34
N GLN A 62 10.89 -10.99 -2.21
CA GLN A 62 11.04 -11.71 -0.95
C GLN A 62 10.64 -10.86 0.25
N GLY A 63 10.23 -11.54 1.32
CA GLY A 63 9.86 -10.90 2.58
C GLY A 63 8.43 -10.39 2.61
N ARG A 64 8.05 -9.87 3.79
CA ARG A 64 6.67 -9.58 4.14
C ARG A 64 6.00 -8.57 3.21
N ILE A 65 6.67 -7.48 2.82
CA ILE A 65 6.08 -6.46 1.96
C ILE A 65 5.75 -7.06 0.58
N TYR A 66 6.65 -7.86 0.02
CA TYR A 66 6.40 -8.55 -1.25
C TYR A 66 5.24 -9.55 -1.14
N THR A 67 5.12 -10.29 -0.04
CA THR A 67 3.96 -11.17 0.19
C THR A 67 2.64 -10.38 0.19
N LEU A 68 2.61 -9.21 0.85
CA LEU A 68 1.44 -8.35 0.86
C LEU A 68 1.16 -7.75 -0.53
N TYR A 69 2.20 -7.33 -1.24
CA TYR A 69 2.11 -6.82 -2.61
C TYR A 69 1.49 -7.87 -3.53
N SER A 70 2.03 -9.09 -3.51
CA SER A 70 1.60 -10.19 -4.37
C SER A 70 0.15 -10.57 -4.10
N LYS A 71 -0.26 -10.54 -2.83
CA LYS A 71 -1.66 -10.75 -2.45
C LYS A 71 -2.56 -9.65 -3.02
N ALA A 72 -2.20 -8.38 -2.81
CA ALA A 72 -2.94 -7.25 -3.35
C ALA A 72 -3.04 -7.30 -4.88
N GLU A 73 -1.98 -7.75 -5.56
CA GLU A 73 -1.96 -7.91 -7.01
C GLU A 73 -2.93 -9.01 -7.46
N SER A 74 -2.93 -10.16 -6.78
CA SER A 74 -3.85 -11.27 -7.09
C SER A 74 -5.33 -10.93 -6.84
N GLU A 75 -5.61 -10.04 -5.89
CA GLU A 75 -6.96 -9.62 -5.50
C GLU A 75 -7.37 -8.27 -6.12
N LYS A 76 -6.53 -7.67 -6.99
CA LYS A 76 -6.70 -6.29 -7.49
C LYS A 76 -8.13 -6.00 -7.97
N ALA A 77 -8.68 -6.87 -8.81
CA ALA A 77 -10.03 -6.69 -9.34
C ALA A 77 -11.13 -6.70 -8.26
N ALA A 78 -11.00 -7.53 -7.23
CA ALA A 78 -11.95 -7.57 -6.11
C ALA A 78 -11.82 -6.31 -5.22
N ILE A 79 -10.58 -5.83 -5.03
CA ILE A 79 -10.32 -4.59 -4.29
C ILE A 79 -10.97 -3.40 -4.99
N GLU A 80 -10.80 -3.29 -6.31
CA GLU A 80 -11.33 -2.19 -7.13
C GLU A 80 -12.87 -2.19 -7.22
N LYS A 81 -13.48 -3.38 -7.21
CA LYS A 81 -14.95 -3.52 -7.10
C LYS A 81 -15.48 -3.26 -5.69
N GLY A 82 -14.60 -3.18 -4.69
CA GLY A 82 -14.98 -3.06 -3.29
C GLY A 82 -15.66 -4.32 -2.74
N GLU A 83 -15.34 -5.50 -3.27
CA GLU A 83 -15.80 -6.80 -2.76
C GLU A 83 -15.14 -7.16 -1.43
#